data_AF-A0A3C0BKA0-F1
#
_entry.id   AF-A0A3C0BKA0-F1
#
_cell.length_a   1.000
_cell.length_b   1.000
_cell.length_c   1.000
_cell.angle_alpha   90.00
_cell.angle_beta   90.00
_cell.angle_gamma   90.00
#
_symmetry.space_group_name_H-M   'P 1'
#
loop_
_entity.id
_entity.type
_entity.pdbx_description
1 polymer ?
#
loop_
_entity_poly.entity_id
_entity_poly.type
_entity_poly.pdbx_seq_one_letter_code
_entity_poly.pdbx_strand_id
1 'polypeptide(L)'
;MHRFFKHPWIIIGVSLALTVFFGIQLKDIHLDNSIRQFFPQKHPSYARLLKTENQFGSTVVIGVALETDQPSIITADNLRIIDSITKKVEALDNVDSIDSLSNIDYVYGTNGSLSEGTLPGDDYTGSDADIARVKERLSDWNDMYRRVILS
;
A
#
# COMPACT_ATOMS: atom_id res chain seq x y z
N MET A 1 -58.26 -18.06 11.93
CA MET A 1 -57.33 -16.94 11.67
C MET A 1 -57.57 -15.67 12.52
N HIS A 2 -58.64 -15.55 13.32
CA HIS A 2 -58.95 -14.30 14.05
C HIS A 2 -58.38 -14.14 15.49
N ARG A 3 -57.60 -15.10 16.02
CA ARG A 3 -57.03 -14.98 17.37
C ARG A 3 -55.74 -14.16 17.44
N PHE A 4 -55.04 -14.00 16.32
CA PHE A 4 -53.75 -13.32 16.28
C PHE A 4 -53.88 -11.80 16.49
N PHE A 5 -54.93 -11.17 15.95
CA PHE A 5 -55.15 -9.72 16.03
C PHE A 5 -55.79 -9.24 17.35
N LYS A 6 -56.05 -10.12 18.32
CA LYS A 6 -56.70 -9.74 19.59
C LYS A 6 -55.76 -9.03 20.58
N HIS A 7 -54.46 -9.10 20.36
CA HIS A 7 -53.44 -8.49 21.23
C HIS A 7 -52.41 -7.68 20.43
N PRO A 8 -52.84 -6.57 19.78
CA PRO A 8 -51.97 -5.77 18.90
C PRO A 8 -50.72 -5.24 19.61
N TRP A 9 -50.81 -4.90 20.89
CA TRP A 9 -49.66 -4.45 21.69
C TRP A 9 -48.60 -5.53 21.91
N ILE A 10 -48.98 -6.80 22.01
CA ILE A 10 -48.03 -7.91 22.11
C ILE A 10 -47.29 -8.07 20.77
N ILE A 11 -48.01 -7.96 19.65
CA ILE A 11 -47.42 -8.04 18.30
C ILE A 11 -46.42 -6.90 18.10
N ILE A 12 -46.79 -5.67 18.48
CA ILE A 12 -45.90 -4.50 18.40
C ILE A 12 -44.68 -4.70 19.29
N GLY A 13 -44.85 -5.15 20.53
CA GLY A 13 -43.75 -5.41 21.45
C GLY A 13 -42.79 -6.47 20.93
N VAL A 14 -43.30 -7.58 20.41
CA VAL A 14 -42.48 -8.65 19.81
C VAL A 14 -41.78 -8.17 18.54
N SER A 15 -42.48 -7.45 17.66
CA SER A 15 -41.88 -6.89 16.45
C SER A 15 -40.75 -5.91 16.80
N LEU A 16 -40.98 -5.02 17.76
CA LEU A 16 -39.98 -4.06 18.21
C LEU A 16 -38.78 -4.77 18.86
N ALA A 17 -39.02 -5.78 19.69
CA ALA A 17 -37.96 -6.59 20.29
C ALA A 17 -37.11 -7.29 19.23
N LEU A 18 -37.73 -7.87 18.20
CA LEU A 18 -37.02 -8.48 17.06
C LEU A 18 -36.24 -7.43 16.27
N THR A 19 -36.84 -6.27 15.97
CA THR A 19 -36.16 -5.17 15.27
C THR A 19 -34.94 -4.68 16.05
N VAL A 20 -35.05 -4.48 17.36
CA VAL A 20 -33.92 -4.09 18.21
C VAL A 20 -32.87 -5.20 18.27
N PHE A 21 -33.28 -6.46 18.39
CA PHE A 21 -32.38 -7.61 18.42
C PHE A 21 -31.54 -7.74 17.13
N PHE A 22 -32.16 -7.65 15.95
CA PHE A 22 -31.43 -7.61 14.67
C PHE A 22 -30.67 -6.29 14.48
N GLY A 23 -31.22 -5.18 14.96
CA GLY A 23 -30.60 -3.85 14.95
C GLY A 23 -29.28 -3.81 15.74
N ILE A 24 -29.18 -4.54 16.85
CA ILE A 24 -27.94 -4.64 17.63
C ILE A 24 -26.89 -5.45 16.85
N GLN A 25 -27.28 -6.52 16.17
CA GLN A 25 -26.37 -7.35 15.36
C GLN A 25 -25.77 -6.59 14.15
N LEU A 26 -26.45 -5.54 13.65
CA LEU A 26 -25.92 -4.69 12.58
C LEU A 26 -24.61 -3.97 12.97
N LYS A 27 -24.32 -3.80 14.26
CA LYS A 27 -23.08 -3.15 14.72
C LYS A 27 -21.82 -3.94 14.39
N ASP A 28 -21.94 -5.25 14.26
CA ASP A 28 -20.82 -6.17 14.01
C ASP A 28 -20.65 -6.50 12.52
N ILE A 29 -21.32 -5.76 11.63
CA ILE A 29 -21.15 -5.95 10.19
C ILE A 29 -19.77 -5.43 9.77
N HIS A 30 -18.93 -6.37 9.32
CA HIS A 30 -17.67 -6.07 8.66
C HIS A 30 -17.88 -5.97 7.15
N LEU A 31 -17.56 -4.80 6.58
CA LEU A 31 -17.54 -4.58 5.14
C LEU A 31 -16.19 -5.03 4.59
N ASP A 32 -16.19 -6.14 3.84
CA ASP A 32 -15.03 -6.55 3.06
C ASP A 32 -15.13 -5.96 1.64
N ASN A 33 -14.33 -4.95 1.34
CA ASN A 33 -14.24 -4.31 0.03
C ASN A 33 -13.13 -4.93 -0.85
N SER A 34 -12.53 -6.05 -0.43
CA SER A 34 -11.50 -6.71 -1.20
C SER A 34 -12.11 -7.39 -2.42
N ILE A 35 -11.45 -7.23 -3.57
CA ILE A 35 -11.78 -8.01 -4.78
C ILE A 35 -11.53 -9.52 -4.53
N ARG A 36 -10.70 -9.86 -3.53
CA ARG A 36 -10.40 -11.25 -3.14
C ARG A 36 -11.64 -12.02 -2.70
N GLN A 37 -12.70 -11.35 -2.25
CA GLN A 37 -13.94 -12.02 -1.88
C GLN A 37 -14.56 -12.79 -3.05
N PHE A 38 -14.29 -12.36 -4.28
CA PHE A 38 -14.76 -13.01 -5.51
C PHE A 38 -13.87 -14.18 -5.95
N PHE A 39 -12.74 -14.43 -5.28
CA PHE A 39 -11.86 -15.54 -5.62
C PHE A 39 -12.48 -16.86 -5.15
N PRO A 40 -12.25 -17.98 -5.85
CA PRO A 40 -12.79 -19.28 -5.47
C PRO A 40 -12.06 -19.83 -4.24
N GLN A 41 -12.53 -19.45 -3.05
CA GLN A 41 -11.93 -19.74 -1.74
C GLN A 41 -11.65 -21.24 -1.49
N LYS A 42 -12.45 -22.13 -2.07
CA LYS A 42 -12.31 -23.60 -1.94
C LYS A 42 -11.37 -24.24 -2.97
N HIS A 43 -10.89 -23.48 -3.94
CA HIS A 43 -10.04 -24.02 -5.01
C HIS A 43 -8.59 -24.16 -4.53
N PRO A 44 -7.85 -25.24 -4.90
CA PRO A 44 -6.46 -25.43 -4.48
C PRO A 44 -5.53 -24.27 -4.86
N SER A 45 -5.83 -23.53 -5.93
CA SER A 45 -5.06 -22.32 -6.29
C SER A 45 -5.12 -21.22 -5.24
N TYR A 46 -6.25 -21.06 -4.53
CA TYR A 46 -6.36 -20.06 -3.47
C TYR A 46 -5.50 -20.44 -2.26
N ALA A 47 -5.46 -21.72 -1.89
CA ALA A 47 -4.55 -22.22 -0.86
C ALA A 47 -3.07 -22.01 -1.23
N ARG A 48 -2.71 -22.17 -2.52
CA ARG A 48 -1.35 -21.87 -2.99
C ARG A 48 -1.04 -20.38 -2.90
N LEU A 49 -1.96 -19.52 -3.30
CA LEU A 49 -1.82 -18.06 -3.17
C LEU A 49 -1.54 -17.66 -1.72
N LEU A 50 -2.37 -18.13 -0.77
CA LEU A 50 -2.16 -17.85 0.65
C LEU A 50 -0.80 -18.36 1.16
N LYS A 51 -0.36 -19.54 0.71
CA LYS A 51 0.95 -20.07 1.07
C LYS A 51 2.08 -19.20 0.51
N THR A 52 1.97 -18.74 -0.73
CA THR A 52 2.92 -17.82 -1.35
C THR A 52 2.97 -16.51 -0.57
N GLU A 53 1.83 -15.94 -0.19
CA GLU A 53 1.78 -14.68 0.55
C GLU A 53 2.37 -14.80 1.95
N ASN A 54 2.08 -15.90 2.65
CA ASN A 54 2.67 -16.16 3.96
C ASN A 54 4.20 -16.36 3.90
N GLN A 55 4.74 -16.74 2.73
CA GLN A 55 6.17 -17.01 2.56
C GLN A 55 6.96 -15.83 1.96
N PHE A 56 6.34 -15.08 1.04
CA PHE A 56 7.01 -14.05 0.23
C PHE A 56 6.42 -12.65 0.41
N GLY A 57 5.41 -12.47 1.26
CA GLY A 57 4.78 -11.17 1.51
C GLY A 57 3.51 -10.93 0.70
N SER A 58 2.88 -9.79 0.94
CA SER A 58 1.63 -9.41 0.27
C SER A 58 1.83 -9.23 -1.23
N THR A 59 0.88 -9.73 -2.04
CA THR A 59 0.85 -9.47 -3.48
C THR A 59 0.10 -8.18 -3.85
N VAL A 60 -0.45 -7.49 -2.85
CA VAL A 60 -1.16 -6.21 -3.05
C VAL A 60 -0.15 -5.08 -3.01
N VAL A 61 0.10 -4.49 -4.18
CA VAL A 61 0.98 -3.33 -4.34
C VAL A 61 0.13 -2.08 -4.57
N ILE A 62 0.47 -1.00 -3.88
CA ILE A 62 -0.14 0.33 -4.08
C ILE A 62 0.92 1.23 -4.71
N GLY A 63 0.63 1.74 -5.90
CA GLY A 63 1.47 2.75 -6.56
C GLY A 63 1.00 4.16 -6.22
N VAL A 64 1.93 5.01 -5.80
CA VAL A 64 1.69 6.45 -5.58
C VAL A 64 2.51 7.23 -6.59
N ALA A 65 1.85 8.02 -7.43
CA ALA A 65 2.50 8.90 -8.40
C ALA A 65 2.58 10.33 -7.84
N LEU A 66 3.76 10.95 -7.94
CA LEU A 66 4.00 12.34 -7.54
C LEU A 66 4.48 13.13 -8.75
N GLU A 67 3.95 14.34 -8.89
CA GLU A 67 4.31 15.29 -9.96
C GLU A 67 4.76 16.61 -9.32
N THR A 68 5.61 17.36 -10.02
CA THR A 68 6.09 18.67 -9.58
C THR A 68 6.12 19.64 -10.75
N ASP A 69 5.81 20.91 -10.48
CA ASP A 69 5.98 22.01 -11.43
C ASP A 69 7.45 22.45 -11.57
N GLN A 70 8.34 21.92 -10.72
CA GLN A 70 9.77 22.18 -10.80
C GLN A 70 10.40 21.46 -12.01
N PRO A 71 11.56 21.93 -12.52
CA PRO A 71 12.26 21.29 -13.63
C PRO A 71 12.65 19.82 -13.41
N SER A 72 12.68 19.36 -12.15
CA SER A 72 12.98 17.98 -11.81
C SER A 72 12.31 17.57 -10.50
N ILE A 73 11.84 16.32 -10.44
CA ILE A 73 11.38 15.69 -9.19
C ILE A 73 12.52 15.38 -8.22
N ILE A 74 13.77 15.37 -8.72
CA ILE A 74 14.97 15.02 -7.97
C ILE A 74 15.65 16.29 -7.44
N THR A 75 14.90 17.27 -6.96
CA THR A 75 15.47 18.42 -6.25
C THR A 75 15.56 18.10 -4.76
N ALA A 76 16.45 18.79 -4.03
CA ALA A 76 16.58 18.60 -2.57
C ALA A 76 15.24 18.78 -1.83
N ASP A 77 14.45 19.79 -2.17
CA ASP A 77 13.16 20.02 -1.52
C ASP A 77 12.17 18.89 -1.81
N ASN A 78 12.07 18.45 -3.07
CA ASN A 78 11.17 17.36 -3.46
C ASN A 78 11.57 16.03 -2.82
N LEU A 79 12.87 15.68 -2.81
CA LEU A 79 13.35 14.46 -2.16
C LEU A 79 13.12 14.46 -0.65
N ARG A 80 13.20 15.62 0.02
CA ARG A 80 12.83 15.74 1.45
C ARG A 80 11.34 15.52 1.68
N ILE A 81 10.49 15.99 0.77
CA ILE A 81 9.04 15.74 0.84
C ILE A 81 8.77 14.24 0.63
N ILE A 82 9.40 13.63 -0.37
CA ILE A 82 9.28 12.19 -0.65
C ILE A 82 9.73 11.39 0.57
N ASP A 83 10.91 11.67 1.12
CA ASP A 83 11.43 11.01 2.33
C ASP A 83 10.46 11.15 3.52
N SER A 84 9.86 12.33 3.72
CA SER A 84 8.85 12.51 4.77
C SER A 84 7.58 11.71 4.51
N ILE A 85 7.14 11.56 3.26
CA ILE A 85 5.98 10.73 2.92
C ILE A 85 6.34 9.26 3.16
N THR A 86 7.50 8.81 2.67
CA THR A 86 8.02 7.45 2.82
C THR A 86 8.02 7.03 4.29
N LYS A 87 8.66 7.82 5.16
CA LYS A 87 8.72 7.54 6.61
C LYS A 87 7.36 7.49 7.30
N LYS A 88 6.41 8.34 6.88
CA LYS A 88 5.05 8.36 7.45
C LYS A 88 4.24 7.15 7.02
N VAL A 89 4.42 6.68 5.78
CA VAL A 89 3.73 5.51 5.25
C VAL A 89 4.35 4.23 5.81
N GLU A 90 5.67 4.15 5.92
CA GLU A 90 6.39 3.05 6.55
C GLU A 90 5.99 2.83 8.00
N ALA A 91 5.63 3.90 8.72
CA ALA A 91 5.18 3.82 10.11
C ALA A 91 3.74 3.31 10.30
N LEU A 92 3.01 2.98 9.23
CA LEU A 92 1.66 2.44 9.32
C LEU A 92 1.69 0.93 9.58
N ASP A 93 0.92 0.46 10.57
CA ASP A 93 0.89 -0.95 10.99
C ASP A 93 0.60 -1.96 9.86
N ASN A 94 -0.07 -1.52 8.79
CA ASN A 94 -0.50 -2.38 7.68
C ASN A 94 0.39 -2.28 6.44
N VAL A 95 1.55 -1.62 6.55
CA VAL A 95 2.52 -1.48 5.46
C VAL A 95 3.70 -2.41 5.74
N ASP A 96 3.96 -3.35 4.82
CA ASP A 96 5.06 -4.31 4.92
C ASP A 96 6.38 -3.71 4.44
N SER A 97 6.35 -3.00 3.31
CA SER A 97 7.50 -2.29 2.75
C SER A 97 7.07 -1.10 1.89
N ILE A 98 7.99 -0.15 1.68
CA ILE A 98 7.82 0.98 0.78
C ILE A 98 9.11 1.26 0.02
N ASP A 99 8.98 1.36 -1.30
CA ASP A 99 10.06 1.79 -2.19
C ASP A 99 9.72 3.17 -2.77
N SER A 100 10.70 4.07 -2.73
CA SER A 100 10.57 5.45 -3.19
C SER A 100 11.89 5.99 -3.72
N LEU A 101 11.86 7.14 -4.40
CA LEU A 101 13.07 7.81 -4.90
C LEU A 101 14.10 8.14 -3.79
N SER A 102 13.67 8.25 -2.54
CA SER A 102 14.54 8.61 -1.42
C SER A 102 15.23 7.43 -0.74
N ASN A 103 14.67 6.21 -0.84
CA ASN A 103 15.16 5.03 -0.11
C ASN A 103 15.47 3.82 -1.00
N ILE A 104 15.15 3.85 -2.30
CA ILE A 104 15.43 2.69 -3.16
C ILE A 104 16.94 2.43 -3.24
N ASP A 105 17.27 1.14 -3.21
CA ASP A 105 18.62 0.64 -3.34
C ASP A 105 19.19 0.88 -4.74
N TYR A 106 20.47 1.25 -4.75
CA TYR A 106 21.33 1.37 -5.91
C TYR A 106 22.61 0.57 -5.66
N VAL A 107 22.83 -0.43 -6.52
CA VAL A 107 23.98 -1.33 -6.42
C VAL A 107 25.07 -0.87 -7.38
N TYR A 108 26.29 -0.73 -6.86
CA TYR A 108 27.45 -0.28 -7.63
C TYR A 108 28.71 -1.04 -7.24
N GLY A 109 29.68 -1.07 -8.17
CA GLY A 109 30.98 -1.71 -7.95
C GLY A 109 31.97 -0.74 -7.32
N THR A 110 32.56 -1.09 -6.18
CA THR A 110 33.65 -0.34 -5.54
C THR A 110 34.83 -1.27 -5.28
N ASN A 111 36.02 -0.95 -5.83
CA ASN A 111 37.26 -1.70 -5.61
C ASN A 111 37.16 -3.22 -5.87
N GLY A 112 36.36 -3.63 -6.86
CA GLY A 112 36.14 -5.04 -7.18
C GLY A 112 35.15 -5.76 -6.25
N SER A 113 34.52 -5.06 -5.31
CA SER A 113 33.38 -5.53 -4.52
C SER A 113 32.08 -4.94 -5.05
N LEU A 114 30.97 -5.64 -4.83
CA LEU A 114 29.64 -5.05 -4.93
C LEU A 114 29.34 -4.29 -3.64
N SER A 115 28.72 -3.12 -3.76
CA SER A 115 28.26 -2.28 -2.66
C SER A 115 26.85 -1.79 -2.96
N GLU A 116 26.09 -1.51 -1.92
CA GLU A 116 24.73 -0.97 -1.98
C GLU A 116 24.70 0.41 -1.31
N GLY A 117 23.85 1.29 -1.80
CA GLY A 117 23.54 2.57 -1.19
C GLY A 117 22.22 3.10 -1.74
N THR A 118 21.75 4.24 -1.25
CA THR A 118 20.53 4.84 -1.78
C THR A 118 20.78 5.46 -3.16
N LEU A 119 19.74 5.49 -4.00
CA LEU A 119 19.83 6.10 -5.32
C LEU A 119 20.32 7.57 -5.29
N PRO A 120 19.83 8.46 -4.40
CA PRO A 120 20.39 9.81 -4.25
C PRO A 120 21.81 9.81 -3.66
N GLY A 121 22.11 8.86 -2.76
CA GLY A 121 23.30 8.85 -1.93
C GLY A 121 23.13 9.68 -0.65
N ASP A 122 23.82 9.28 0.41
CA ASP A 122 23.73 9.92 1.73
C ASP A 122 24.33 11.35 1.76
N ASP A 123 25.17 11.66 0.78
CA ASP A 123 25.83 12.95 0.58
C ASP A 123 25.04 13.91 -0.34
N TYR A 124 23.80 13.54 -0.71
CA TYR A 124 22.99 14.33 -1.60
C TYR A 124 22.62 15.70 -0.98
N THR A 125 23.03 16.79 -1.64
CA THR A 125 22.72 18.16 -1.21
C THR A 125 21.73 18.89 -2.12
N GLY A 126 21.47 18.35 -3.30
CA GLY A 126 20.64 18.98 -4.33
C GLY A 126 21.41 19.91 -5.26
N SER A 127 22.75 19.81 -5.30
CA SER A 127 23.55 20.52 -6.29
C SER A 127 23.27 20.00 -7.71
N ASP A 128 23.55 20.81 -8.74
CA ASP A 128 23.39 20.38 -10.15
C ASP A 128 24.21 19.11 -10.46
N ALA A 129 25.36 18.93 -9.80
CA ALA A 129 26.18 17.73 -9.91
C ALA A 129 25.51 16.51 -9.27
N ASP A 130 24.84 16.68 -8.12
CA ASP A 130 24.06 15.61 -7.50
C ASP A 130 22.89 15.20 -8.38
N ILE A 131 22.17 16.18 -8.93
CA ILE A 131 21.03 15.92 -9.83
C ILE A 131 21.50 15.18 -11.08
N ALA A 132 22.63 15.58 -11.68
CA ALA A 132 23.21 14.89 -12.82
C ALA A 132 23.61 13.45 -12.47
N ARG A 133 24.24 13.23 -11.31
CA ARG A 133 24.62 11.91 -10.80
C ARG A 133 23.40 11.00 -10.65
N VAL A 134 22.32 11.48 -10.05
CA VAL A 134 21.11 10.66 -9.88
C VAL A 134 20.46 10.34 -11.23
N LYS A 135 20.44 11.30 -12.18
CA LYS A 135 19.95 11.05 -13.55
C LYS A 135 20.78 9.99 -14.28
N GLU A 136 22.09 10.02 -14.11
CA GLU A 136 23.02 9.01 -14.65
C GLU A 136 22.72 7.63 -14.04
N ARG A 137 22.64 7.51 -12.70
CA ARG A 137 22.28 6.26 -12.01
C ARG A 137 20.94 5.69 -12.47
N LEU A 138 19.94 6.55 -12.65
CA LEU A 138 18.63 6.18 -13.18
C LEU A 138 18.69 5.67 -14.62
N SER A 139 19.63 6.18 -15.42
CA SER A 139 19.82 5.76 -16.81
C SER A 139 20.63 4.47 -16.91
N ASP A 140 21.66 4.30 -16.07
CA ASP A 140 22.49 3.10 -16.01
C ASP A 140 21.67 1.85 -15.70
N TRP A 141 20.70 1.99 -14.79
CA TRP A 141 19.82 0.91 -14.32
C TRP A 141 18.37 1.13 -14.77
N ASN A 142 18.19 1.64 -16.00
CA ASN A 142 16.87 1.95 -16.54
C ASN A 142 15.90 0.76 -16.46
N ASP A 143 16.34 -0.45 -16.76
CA ASP A 143 15.48 -1.65 -16.70
C ASP A 143 14.98 -1.98 -15.29
N MET A 144 15.71 -1.56 -14.26
CA MET A 144 15.31 -1.78 -12.86
C MET A 144 14.36 -0.71 -12.33
N TYR A 145 14.55 0.54 -12.72
CA TYR A 145 13.80 1.66 -12.16
C TYR A 145 12.58 2.07 -12.99
N ARG A 146 12.59 1.76 -14.30
CA ARG A 146 11.49 2.10 -15.21
C ARG A 146 10.27 1.23 -14.93
N ARG A 147 9.10 1.86 -14.85
CA ARG A 147 7.80 1.30 -14.42
C ARG A 147 7.69 0.91 -12.94
N VAL A 148 8.77 1.03 -12.18
CA VAL A 148 8.77 0.80 -10.72
C VAL A 148 8.72 2.15 -10.00
N ILE A 149 9.60 3.08 -10.37
CA ILE A 149 9.73 4.40 -9.73
C ILE A 149 9.61 5.56 -10.74
N LEU A 150 9.88 5.31 -12.01
CA LEU A 150 9.71 6.29 -13.09
C LEU A 150 8.73 5.78 -14.14
N SER A 151 7.75 6.61 -14.51
CA SER A 151 6.80 6.33 -15.60
C SER A 151 7.29 6.85 -16.95
#